data_AF-A0A194UMA7-F1
#
_entry.id   AF-A0A194UMA7-F1
#
_cell.length_a   1.000
_cell.length_b   1.000
_cell.length_c   1.000
_cell.angle_alpha   90.00
_cell.angle_beta   90.00
_cell.angle_gamma   90.00
#
_symmetry.space_group_name_H-M   'P 1'
#
loop_
_entity.id
_entity.type
_entity.pdbx_description
1 polymer ?
#
loop_
_entity_poly.entity_id
_entity_poly.type
_entity_poly.pdbx_seq_one_letter_code
_entity_poly.pdbx_strand_id
1 'polypeptide(L)'
;MATTTAIYTATAACTAFNHQSYPLYPHPAIHGFNVPPGVYISPPDQYEALLGRKLSPTPSRLTSRTLYLPPHNDKATHLPIYDFTKEFKDTIRGEPIGSSRFKTNFGLMKKPVGDGRGASQVSYLVDFEALEARSLPLTPPSSPARRKSSSAASSLGRLVPTHATVRRRMLYGDAEVGLTIPPRLAPDFAMEDGDVACIITPRSTGEGIELVTSYPLRPTVSKFGSSRNPWFTFTVPSLLDDDRTLQWQIHPVEHGLLRYTLVELPRRAAVDDDRWWEDSKEVDGWGGETKRTRKSRDSDEEKPPYCASERKNEHLIRAIYHNVGLGFCLSQPFSEGALLLQNDLDPEFEAIIVASLLGLLWRARGEESKPRKNSRSEGSTPARKKSVSAGSNEKEGWSSTESSPNKKGLFGKILRRIS
;
A
#
# COMPACT_ATOMS: atom_id res chain seq x y z
N MET A 1 26.90 49.87 -27.78
CA MET A 1 25.50 49.50 -27.56
C MET A 1 25.48 48.10 -26.97
N ALA A 2 25.11 47.98 -25.70
CA ALA A 2 25.11 46.74 -24.95
C ALA A 2 23.67 46.22 -24.84
N THR A 3 23.44 44.97 -25.19
CA THR A 3 22.15 44.28 -24.98
C THR A 3 22.37 43.13 -24.02
N THR A 4 21.89 43.37 -22.80
CA THR A 4 21.77 42.45 -21.67
C THR A 4 20.61 41.49 -21.93
N THR A 5 20.85 40.18 -21.92
CA THR A 5 19.77 39.18 -21.93
C THR A 5 19.73 38.47 -20.58
N ALA A 6 18.60 38.63 -19.91
CA ALA A 6 18.35 38.18 -18.55
C ALA A 6 18.19 36.66 -18.47
N ILE A 7 18.84 36.08 -17.46
CA ILE A 7 18.70 34.69 -17.03
C ILE A 7 17.45 34.59 -16.14
N TYR A 8 16.52 33.70 -16.48
CA TYR A 8 15.37 33.37 -15.65
C TYR A 8 15.76 32.25 -14.67
N THR A 9 15.95 32.59 -13.40
CA THR A 9 16.11 31.64 -12.29
C THR A 9 14.73 31.38 -11.68
N ALA A 10 14.10 30.26 -12.02
CA ALA A 10 12.95 29.76 -11.28
C ALA A 10 13.45 28.90 -10.11
N THR A 11 13.34 29.43 -8.90
CA THR A 11 13.63 28.75 -7.64
C THR A 11 12.61 27.62 -7.41
N ALA A 12 13.07 26.37 -7.53
CA ALA A 12 12.32 25.20 -7.08
C ALA A 12 12.37 25.13 -5.53
N ALA A 13 11.23 25.33 -4.88
CA ALA A 13 11.05 24.98 -3.48
C ALA A 13 10.93 23.46 -3.36
N CYS A 14 12.04 22.74 -3.53
CA CYS A 14 12.11 21.33 -3.16
C CYS A 14 12.03 21.24 -1.64
N THR A 15 10.97 20.60 -1.13
CA THR A 15 10.90 20.15 0.26
C THR A 15 12.03 19.16 0.50
N ALA A 16 13.15 19.63 1.05
CA ALA A 16 14.24 18.77 1.50
C ALA A 16 13.76 17.96 2.71
N PHE A 17 13.17 16.79 2.44
CA PHE A 17 12.93 15.80 3.47
C PHE A 17 14.28 15.22 3.88
N ASN A 18 14.68 15.48 5.12
CA ASN A 18 15.92 14.97 5.67
C ASN A 18 15.76 13.46 5.97
N HIS A 19 16.25 12.61 5.07
CA HIS A 19 16.18 11.15 5.20
C HIS A 19 17.10 10.57 6.30
N GLN A 20 17.93 11.39 6.97
CA GLN A 20 18.92 10.89 7.93
C GLN A 20 18.42 10.70 9.37
N SER A 21 17.14 10.97 9.68
CA SER A 21 16.61 10.86 11.04
C SER A 21 15.57 9.75 11.22
N TYR A 22 15.75 8.60 10.57
CA TYR A 22 15.14 7.37 11.09
C TYR A 22 16.14 6.70 12.01
N PRO A 23 15.97 6.79 13.35
CA PRO A 23 16.71 5.90 14.24
C PRO A 23 16.42 4.46 13.78
N LEU A 24 17.48 3.66 13.64
CA LEU A 24 17.40 2.21 13.52
C LEU A 24 16.53 1.69 14.69
N TYR A 25 15.21 1.63 14.49
CA TYR A 25 14.33 0.99 15.44
C TYR A 25 14.52 -0.51 15.29
N PRO A 26 15.04 -1.22 16.31
CA PRO A 26 14.96 -2.68 16.31
C PRO A 26 13.49 -3.08 16.14
N HIS A 27 13.24 -3.94 15.17
CA HIS A 27 11.90 -4.35 14.76
C HIS A 27 11.10 -4.83 16.00
N PRO A 28 9.93 -4.26 16.32
CA PRO A 28 9.14 -4.65 17.51
C PRO A 28 8.53 -6.07 17.43
N ALA A 29 8.93 -6.87 16.43
CA ALA A 29 8.62 -8.30 16.36
C ALA A 29 9.67 -9.18 17.08
N ILE A 30 10.74 -8.58 17.61
CA ILE A 30 11.88 -9.29 18.23
C ILE A 30 11.71 -9.47 19.76
N HIS A 31 10.80 -8.75 20.41
CA HIS A 31 10.72 -8.71 21.88
C HIS A 31 9.97 -9.89 22.57
N GLY A 32 9.80 -11.03 21.90
CA GLY A 32 9.07 -12.18 22.46
C GLY A 32 9.88 -13.46 22.69
N PHE A 33 11.09 -13.58 22.14
CA PHE A 33 11.84 -14.83 22.18
C PHE A 33 13.17 -14.64 22.93
N ASN A 34 13.24 -15.14 24.16
CA ASN A 34 14.49 -15.38 24.88
C ASN A 34 15.27 -16.46 24.13
N VAL A 35 16.00 -16.08 23.09
CA VAL A 35 16.89 -17.00 22.38
C VAL A 35 18.22 -17.06 23.14
N PRO A 36 18.67 -18.23 23.59
CA PRO A 36 19.94 -18.38 24.29
C PRO A 36 21.13 -17.91 23.43
N PRO A 37 22.18 -17.33 24.03
CA PRO A 37 23.42 -17.05 23.32
C PRO A 37 24.01 -18.37 22.80
N GLY A 38 24.19 -18.50 21.48
CA GLY A 38 24.73 -19.69 20.82
C GLY A 38 23.83 -20.35 19.77
N VAL A 39 22.59 -19.87 19.58
CA VAL A 39 21.73 -20.35 18.49
C VAL A 39 22.21 -19.73 17.17
N TYR A 40 22.84 -20.56 16.34
CA TYR A 40 23.08 -20.27 14.93
C TYR A 40 21.76 -19.81 14.30
N ILE A 41 21.76 -18.61 13.71
CA ILE A 41 20.63 -18.11 12.94
C ILE A 41 20.38 -19.13 11.84
N SER A 42 19.28 -19.85 11.98
CA SER A 42 18.82 -20.84 11.01
C SER A 42 18.84 -20.30 9.59
N PRO A 43 18.89 -21.18 8.57
CA PRO A 43 18.75 -20.78 7.18
C PRO A 43 17.59 -19.79 6.99
N PRO A 44 17.78 -18.73 6.18
CA PRO A 44 16.89 -17.56 6.08
C PRO A 44 15.43 -17.91 5.79
N ASP A 45 15.18 -19.06 5.18
CA ASP A 45 13.83 -19.55 4.84
C ASP A 45 13.00 -19.91 6.08
N GLN A 46 13.63 -20.19 7.23
CA GLN A 46 12.90 -20.58 8.44
C GLN A 46 12.08 -19.43 9.03
N TYR A 47 12.52 -18.18 8.96
CA TYR A 47 11.77 -17.06 9.54
C TYR A 47 10.47 -16.78 8.77
N GLU A 48 10.52 -16.82 7.45
CA GLU A 48 9.33 -16.63 6.62
C GLU A 48 8.38 -17.84 6.75
N ALA A 49 8.93 -19.06 6.87
CA ALA A 49 8.15 -20.26 7.17
C ALA A 49 7.45 -20.19 8.54
N LEU A 50 8.10 -19.61 9.57
CA LEU A 50 7.49 -19.36 10.89
C LEU A 50 6.34 -18.35 10.81
N LEU A 51 6.38 -17.42 9.85
CA LEU A 51 5.27 -16.53 9.53
C LEU A 51 4.20 -17.18 8.63
N GLY A 52 4.37 -18.47 8.29
CA GLY A 52 3.49 -19.21 7.38
C GLY A 52 3.58 -18.76 5.92
N ARG A 53 4.57 -17.92 5.57
CA ARG A 53 4.71 -17.37 4.23
C ARG A 53 5.48 -18.32 3.33
N LYS A 54 4.97 -18.52 2.12
CA LYS A 54 5.63 -19.29 1.07
C LYS A 54 6.09 -18.33 -0.02
N LEU A 55 7.18 -17.62 0.25
CA LEU A 55 7.75 -16.68 -0.72
C LEU A 55 8.31 -17.45 -1.91
N SER A 56 7.83 -17.13 -3.11
CA SER A 56 8.43 -17.60 -4.35
C SER A 56 9.60 -16.69 -4.76
N PRO A 57 10.62 -17.25 -5.43
CA PRO A 57 11.64 -16.44 -6.10
C PRO A 57 10.99 -15.42 -7.04
N THR A 58 11.62 -14.26 -7.18
CA THR A 58 11.18 -13.25 -8.14
C THR A 58 11.31 -13.81 -9.56
N PRO A 59 10.25 -13.74 -10.40
CA PRO A 59 10.34 -14.17 -11.79
C PRO A 59 11.49 -13.45 -12.50
N SER A 60 12.44 -14.20 -13.07
CA SER A 60 13.68 -13.66 -13.64
C SER A 60 13.41 -12.60 -14.72
N ARG A 61 12.35 -12.80 -15.51
CA ARG A 61 11.88 -11.89 -16.58
C ARG A 61 11.43 -10.51 -16.11
N LEU A 62 11.18 -10.32 -14.81
CA LEU A 62 10.73 -9.04 -14.22
C LEU A 62 11.87 -8.21 -13.64
N THR A 63 13.06 -8.79 -13.54
CA THR A 63 14.21 -8.11 -12.91
C THR A 63 15.00 -7.26 -13.89
N SER A 64 14.58 -7.24 -15.14
CA SER A 64 15.34 -6.61 -16.20
C SER A 64 15.24 -5.09 -16.23
N ARG A 65 14.10 -4.56 -15.79
CA ARG A 65 13.84 -3.14 -15.63
C ARG A 65 13.16 -2.90 -14.29
N THR A 66 13.78 -2.08 -13.46
CA THR A 66 13.29 -1.76 -12.11
C THR A 66 13.23 -0.25 -11.94
N LEU A 67 12.03 0.25 -11.66
CA LEU A 67 11.77 1.66 -11.43
C LEU A 67 11.61 1.94 -9.94
N TYR A 68 12.32 2.94 -9.44
CA TYR A 68 12.20 3.41 -8.06
C TYR A 68 11.21 4.57 -8.01
N LEU A 69 10.20 4.42 -7.17
CA LEU A 69 9.22 5.45 -6.86
C LEU A 69 9.62 6.09 -5.53
N PRO A 70 10.07 7.36 -5.53
CA PRO A 70 10.39 8.07 -4.31
C PRO A 70 9.19 8.21 -3.38
N PRO A 71 9.45 8.57 -2.11
CA PRO A 71 8.39 8.94 -1.17
C PRO A 71 7.51 10.03 -1.76
N HIS A 72 6.22 9.72 -1.87
CA HIS A 72 5.22 10.66 -2.38
C HIS A 72 3.89 10.49 -1.63
N ASN A 73 3.10 11.55 -1.62
CA ASN A 73 1.77 11.59 -1.01
C ASN A 73 0.79 12.29 -1.95
N ASP A 74 -0.41 12.57 -1.46
CA ASP A 74 -1.48 13.29 -2.17
C ASP A 74 -1.18 14.79 -2.41
N LYS A 75 -0.08 15.32 -1.87
CA LYS A 75 0.37 16.70 -2.05
C LYS A 75 1.51 16.84 -3.06
N ALA A 76 1.98 15.73 -3.63
CA ALA A 76 3.04 15.77 -4.62
C ALA A 76 2.53 16.46 -5.90
N THR A 77 3.22 17.52 -6.31
CA THR A 77 2.96 18.21 -7.60
C THR A 77 3.84 17.67 -8.71
N HIS A 78 5.04 17.22 -8.37
CA HIS A 78 6.00 16.64 -9.30
C HIS A 78 6.61 15.38 -8.66
N LEU A 79 6.59 14.26 -9.40
CA LEU A 79 7.15 13.00 -8.95
C LEU A 79 8.08 12.43 -10.04
N PRO A 80 9.41 12.56 -9.87
CA PRO A 80 10.36 11.88 -10.73
C PRO A 80 10.45 10.40 -10.35
N ILE A 81 10.37 9.52 -11.34
CA ILE A 81 10.56 8.08 -11.18
C ILE A 81 11.87 7.70 -11.87
N TYR A 82 12.71 6.95 -11.16
CA TYR A 82 14.09 6.66 -11.57
C TYR A 82 14.22 5.24 -12.07
N ASP A 83 15.01 5.03 -13.12
CA ASP A 83 15.55 3.70 -13.42
C ASP A 83 16.73 3.45 -12.49
N PHE A 84 16.61 2.42 -11.65
CA PHE A 84 17.64 1.97 -10.72
C PHE A 84 17.90 0.46 -10.86
N THR A 85 17.66 -0.06 -12.07
CA THR A 85 17.81 -1.48 -12.43
C THR A 85 19.16 -2.05 -12.01
N LYS A 86 20.24 -1.30 -12.28
CA LYS A 86 21.60 -1.76 -12.01
C LYS A 86 21.82 -1.94 -10.51
N GLU A 87 21.52 -0.91 -9.74
CA GLU A 87 21.65 -0.91 -8.28
C GLU A 87 20.79 -1.99 -7.63
N PHE A 88 19.57 -2.18 -8.15
CA PHE A 88 18.65 -3.22 -7.70
C PHE A 88 19.23 -4.62 -7.93
N LYS A 89 19.73 -4.92 -9.13
CA LYS A 89 20.36 -6.21 -9.44
C LYS A 89 21.58 -6.48 -8.56
N ASP A 90 22.45 -5.49 -8.42
CA ASP A 90 23.71 -5.61 -7.68
C ASP A 90 23.48 -5.87 -6.18
N THR A 91 22.42 -5.29 -5.62
CA THR A 91 22.14 -5.33 -4.18
C THR A 91 21.17 -6.44 -3.77
N ILE A 92 20.10 -6.67 -4.53
CA ILE A 92 19.07 -7.65 -4.19
C ILE A 92 19.48 -9.08 -4.56
N ARG A 93 20.29 -9.27 -5.61
CA ARG A 93 20.91 -10.56 -5.98
C ARG A 93 19.96 -11.77 -6.03
N GLY A 94 18.70 -11.55 -6.42
CA GLY A 94 17.70 -12.61 -6.54
C GLY A 94 16.98 -13.00 -5.24
N GLU A 95 17.16 -12.25 -4.15
CA GLU A 95 16.38 -12.44 -2.93
C GLU A 95 14.86 -12.36 -3.23
N PRO A 96 14.03 -13.29 -2.70
CA PRO A 96 12.58 -13.29 -2.94
C PRO A 96 11.92 -11.98 -2.50
N ILE A 97 11.12 -11.36 -3.37
CA ILE A 97 10.43 -10.11 -3.03
C ILE A 97 9.51 -10.32 -1.82
N GLY A 98 9.67 -9.42 -0.84
CA GLY A 98 8.90 -9.43 0.40
C GLY A 98 9.58 -10.16 1.55
N SER A 99 10.68 -10.88 1.29
CA SER A 99 11.49 -11.48 2.34
C SER A 99 12.11 -10.43 3.24
N SER A 100 12.42 -10.82 4.48
CA SER A 100 13.11 -9.95 5.43
C SER A 100 14.46 -9.46 4.88
N ARG A 101 15.20 -10.32 4.17
CA ARG A 101 16.45 -9.94 3.49
C ARG A 101 16.23 -8.96 2.35
N PHE A 102 15.23 -9.21 1.51
CA PHE A 102 14.84 -8.28 0.46
C PHE A 102 14.58 -6.89 1.04
N LYS A 103 13.77 -6.80 2.10
CA LYS A 103 13.43 -5.53 2.77
C LYS A 103 14.65 -4.84 3.37
N THR A 104 15.52 -5.59 4.05
CA THR A 104 16.75 -5.05 4.63
C THR A 104 17.69 -4.54 3.54
N ASN A 105 17.97 -5.35 2.52
CA ASN A 105 18.86 -4.98 1.42
C ASN A 105 18.30 -3.77 0.68
N PHE A 106 17.00 -3.78 0.35
CA PHE A 106 16.34 -2.66 -0.31
C PHE A 106 16.37 -1.38 0.54
N GLY A 107 16.12 -1.48 1.84
CA GLY A 107 16.15 -0.34 2.76
C GLY A 107 17.54 0.27 2.92
N LEU A 108 18.59 -0.54 2.78
CA LEU A 108 19.99 -0.11 2.86
C LEU A 108 20.57 0.36 1.53
N MET A 109 19.87 0.13 0.41
CA MET A 109 20.29 0.63 -0.90
C MET A 109 20.37 2.16 -0.91
N LYS A 110 21.39 2.69 -1.59
CA LYS A 110 21.48 4.12 -1.86
C LYS A 110 20.39 4.52 -2.84
N LYS A 111 19.35 5.18 -2.33
CA LYS A 111 18.22 5.68 -3.12
C LYS A 111 18.67 6.87 -3.99
N PRO A 112 18.18 6.98 -5.23
CA PRO A 112 18.49 8.11 -6.08
C PRO A 112 17.93 9.40 -5.47
N VAL A 113 18.77 10.43 -5.46
CA VAL A 113 18.42 11.76 -5.00
C VAL A 113 18.17 12.58 -6.26
N GLY A 114 17.06 13.31 -6.34
CA GLY A 114 16.68 14.10 -7.51
C GLY A 114 17.56 15.30 -7.81
N ASP A 115 18.77 15.33 -7.28
CA ASP A 115 19.77 16.38 -7.49
C ASP A 115 20.56 16.20 -8.81
N GLY A 116 20.26 15.12 -9.55
CA GLY A 116 20.96 14.78 -10.79
C GLY A 116 22.39 14.28 -10.59
N ARG A 117 22.84 14.05 -9.35
CA ARG A 117 24.20 13.59 -9.01
C ARG A 117 24.28 12.07 -8.79
N GLY A 118 23.24 11.32 -9.14
CA GLY A 118 23.18 9.87 -9.07
C GLY A 118 23.48 9.16 -10.39
N ALA A 119 23.79 7.86 -10.32
CA ALA A 119 23.90 7.01 -11.50
C ALA A 119 22.52 6.67 -12.12
N SER A 120 21.45 6.82 -11.34
CA SER A 120 20.10 6.51 -11.76
C SER A 120 19.49 7.65 -12.58
N GLN A 121 19.04 7.34 -13.79
CA GLN A 121 18.41 8.29 -14.70
C GLN A 121 16.92 8.44 -14.38
N VAL A 122 16.38 9.67 -14.48
CA VAL A 122 14.94 9.91 -14.43
C VAL A 122 14.29 9.28 -15.66
N SER A 123 13.48 8.24 -15.45
CA SER A 123 12.74 7.55 -16.51
C SER A 123 11.36 8.12 -16.75
N TYR A 124 10.70 8.60 -15.70
CA TYR A 124 9.40 9.27 -15.83
C TYR A 124 9.38 10.57 -15.03
N LEU A 125 8.68 11.56 -15.59
CA LEU A 125 8.21 12.73 -14.87
C LEU A 125 6.70 12.65 -14.77
N VAL A 126 6.20 12.75 -13.55
CA VAL A 126 4.77 12.80 -13.28
C VAL A 126 4.44 14.17 -12.72
N ASP A 127 3.60 14.90 -13.44
CA ASP A 127 3.16 16.24 -13.07
C ASP A 127 1.69 16.16 -12.67
N PHE A 128 1.38 16.47 -11.40
CA PHE A 128 0.02 16.58 -10.90
C PHE A 128 -0.43 18.03 -11.03
N GLU A 129 -1.55 18.24 -11.74
CA GLU A 129 -2.11 19.57 -11.91
C GLU A 129 -2.68 20.08 -10.57
N ALA A 130 -2.21 21.26 -10.16
CA ALA A 130 -2.74 21.92 -8.97
C ALA A 130 -4.20 22.35 -9.20
N LEU A 131 -5.04 22.11 -8.20
CA LEU A 131 -6.48 22.44 -8.21
C LEU A 131 -6.77 23.91 -8.55
N GLU A 132 -5.81 24.81 -8.26
CA GLU A 132 -5.98 26.26 -8.42
C GLU A 132 -5.83 26.74 -9.87
N ALA A 133 -5.06 26.04 -10.70
CA ALA A 133 -4.68 26.51 -12.04
C ALA A 133 -5.85 26.53 -13.05
N ARG A 134 -6.94 25.78 -12.79
CA ARG A 134 -8.13 25.73 -13.66
C ARG A 134 -9.17 26.81 -13.35
N SER A 135 -8.92 27.66 -12.35
CA SER A 135 -9.90 28.65 -11.86
C SER A 135 -9.93 29.95 -12.67
N LEU A 136 -9.07 30.14 -13.68
CA LEU A 136 -9.09 31.37 -14.47
C LEU A 136 -10.04 31.21 -15.66
N PRO A 137 -11.22 31.85 -15.64
CA PRO A 137 -12.08 31.89 -16.80
C PRO A 137 -11.40 32.79 -17.83
N LEU A 138 -11.09 32.24 -19.00
CA LEU A 138 -10.82 33.03 -20.20
C LEU A 138 -12.15 33.61 -20.71
N THR A 139 -12.79 34.47 -19.92
CA THR A 139 -13.87 35.32 -20.42
C THR A 139 -13.45 36.78 -20.35
N PRO A 140 -13.48 37.51 -21.49
CA PRO A 140 -13.20 38.93 -21.49
C PRO A 140 -14.28 39.69 -20.68
N PRO A 141 -13.91 40.77 -19.97
CA PRO A 141 -14.85 41.53 -19.16
C PRO A 141 -15.82 42.32 -20.06
N SER A 142 -17.01 41.81 -20.31
CA SER A 142 -18.10 42.60 -20.89
C SER A 142 -19.10 43.04 -19.81
N SER A 143 -18.97 44.31 -19.45
CA SER A 143 -20.03 45.21 -18.93
C SER A 143 -20.43 45.14 -17.43
N PRO A 144 -20.49 46.31 -16.75
CA PRO A 144 -20.86 46.42 -15.34
C PRO A 144 -22.37 46.55 -15.15
N ALA A 145 -23.07 45.45 -14.82
CA ALA A 145 -24.45 45.50 -14.35
C ALA A 145 -24.53 45.08 -12.88
N ARG A 146 -24.54 46.11 -12.01
CA ARG A 146 -24.67 46.05 -10.56
C ARG A 146 -26.01 45.43 -10.13
N ARG A 147 -26.00 44.15 -9.75
CA ARG A 147 -27.08 43.53 -8.95
C ARG A 147 -26.51 42.97 -7.65
N LYS A 148 -26.98 43.52 -6.53
CA LYS A 148 -26.76 43.00 -5.18
C LYS A 148 -27.78 41.90 -4.93
N SER A 149 -27.33 40.65 -4.88
CA SER A 149 -28.08 39.55 -4.28
C SER A 149 -27.12 38.74 -3.41
N SER A 150 -27.28 38.92 -2.11
CA SER A 150 -26.65 38.14 -1.06
C SER A 150 -27.34 36.78 -0.97
N SER A 151 -26.78 35.76 -1.62
CA SER A 151 -27.08 34.36 -1.30
C SER A 151 -25.82 33.72 -0.75
N ALA A 152 -25.80 33.51 0.57
CA ALA A 152 -24.88 32.64 1.25
C ALA A 152 -25.23 31.18 0.90
N ALA A 153 -24.87 30.76 -0.31
CA ALA A 153 -24.85 29.35 -0.67
C ALA A 153 -23.64 28.73 0.02
N SER A 154 -23.91 27.77 0.91
CA SER A 154 -22.91 26.97 1.59
C SER A 154 -21.91 26.42 0.58
N SER A 155 -20.64 26.76 0.77
CA SER A 155 -19.49 26.24 0.04
C SER A 155 -19.28 24.77 0.42
N LEU A 156 -20.22 23.89 0.07
CA LEU A 156 -19.95 22.47 -0.05
C LEU A 156 -18.88 22.36 -1.15
N GLY A 157 -17.63 22.25 -0.70
CA GLY A 157 -16.45 22.29 -1.54
C GLY A 157 -16.64 21.36 -2.72
N ARG A 158 -16.67 21.95 -3.93
CA ARG A 158 -16.77 21.19 -5.17
C ARG A 158 -15.60 20.21 -5.19
N LEU A 159 -15.91 18.92 -5.12
CA LEU A 159 -14.93 17.86 -5.18
C LEU A 159 -14.34 17.85 -6.61
N VAL A 160 -13.13 18.38 -6.76
CA VAL A 160 -12.46 18.47 -8.07
C VAL A 160 -11.58 17.23 -8.27
N PRO A 161 -11.69 16.54 -9.42
CA PRO A 161 -10.77 15.45 -9.77
C PRO A 161 -9.31 15.91 -9.79
N THR A 162 -8.41 15.03 -9.35
CA THR A 162 -6.97 15.27 -9.50
C THR A 162 -6.55 14.79 -10.88
N HIS A 163 -5.87 15.64 -11.65
CA HIS A 163 -5.30 15.26 -12.94
C HIS A 163 -3.79 15.18 -12.81
N ALA A 164 -3.19 14.22 -13.50
CA ALA A 164 -1.76 14.08 -13.61
C ALA A 164 -1.37 13.66 -15.03
N THR A 165 -0.15 13.99 -15.42
CA THR A 165 0.43 13.56 -16.70
C THR A 165 1.67 12.73 -16.41
N VAL A 166 1.71 11.51 -16.90
CA VAL A 166 2.84 10.59 -16.79
C VAL A 166 3.61 10.63 -18.10
N ARG A 167 4.84 11.18 -18.06
CA ARG A 167 5.70 11.35 -19.25
C ARG A 167 6.96 10.52 -19.12
N ARG A 168 7.16 9.58 -20.05
CA ARG A 168 8.41 8.83 -20.17
C ARG A 168 9.48 9.74 -20.76
N ARG A 169 10.65 9.78 -20.13
CA ARG A 169 11.83 10.46 -20.66
C ARG A 169 12.68 9.46 -21.44
N MET A 170 12.68 9.57 -22.77
CA MET A 170 13.61 8.84 -23.63
C MET A 170 14.25 9.79 -24.65
N LEU A 171 15.37 9.35 -25.24
CA LEU A 171 16.03 10.10 -26.31
C LEU A 171 15.20 10.12 -27.60
N TYR A 172 14.34 9.12 -27.81
CA TYR A 172 13.49 8.98 -29.00
C TYR A 172 12.13 8.39 -28.59
N GLY A 173 11.04 9.08 -28.94
CA GLY A 173 9.67 8.64 -28.67
C GLY A 173 9.24 8.90 -27.22
N ASP A 174 8.61 10.04 -26.98
CA ASP A 174 7.97 10.33 -25.71
C ASP A 174 6.63 9.57 -25.64
N ALA A 175 6.50 8.68 -24.65
CA ALA A 175 5.22 8.12 -24.26
C ALA A 175 4.60 9.02 -23.20
N GLU A 176 3.38 9.47 -23.43
CA GLU A 176 2.64 10.38 -22.55
C GLU A 176 1.26 9.79 -22.28
N VAL A 177 0.91 9.71 -21.01
CA VAL A 177 -0.35 9.13 -20.56
C VAL A 177 -0.98 10.08 -19.54
N GLY A 178 -2.21 10.50 -19.79
CA GLY A 178 -3.03 11.24 -18.84
C GLY A 178 -3.53 10.32 -17.74
N LEU A 179 -3.64 10.84 -16.52
CA LEU A 179 -4.19 10.15 -15.35
C LEU A 179 -5.21 11.07 -14.68
N THR A 180 -6.45 10.64 -14.60
CA THR A 180 -7.53 11.34 -13.90
C THR A 180 -7.98 10.52 -12.72
N ILE A 181 -7.87 11.08 -11.51
CA ILE A 181 -8.25 10.44 -10.27
C ILE A 181 -9.50 11.15 -9.75
N PRO A 182 -10.68 10.49 -9.79
CA PRO A 182 -11.89 11.06 -9.22
C PRO A 182 -11.67 11.48 -7.76
N PRO A 183 -12.30 12.56 -7.31
CA PRO A 183 -12.13 13.02 -5.93
C PRO A 183 -12.57 11.93 -4.96
N ARG A 184 -11.99 11.95 -3.76
CA ARG A 184 -12.46 11.09 -2.69
C ARG A 184 -13.83 11.60 -2.24
N LEU A 185 -14.82 10.72 -2.24
CA LEU A 185 -16.05 10.96 -1.50
C LEU A 185 -15.69 11.09 0.00
N ALA A 186 -16.57 11.69 0.79
CA ALA A 186 -16.33 11.93 2.22
C ALA A 186 -15.76 10.66 2.90
N PRO A 187 -14.89 10.79 3.92
CA PRO A 187 -14.13 9.68 4.52
C PRO A 187 -14.98 8.50 5.03
N ASP A 188 -16.29 8.68 5.15
CA ASP A 188 -17.23 7.63 5.52
C ASP A 188 -17.62 6.70 4.35
N PHE A 189 -17.45 7.13 3.09
CA PHE A 189 -17.71 6.35 1.89
C PHE A 189 -16.49 5.51 1.54
N ALA A 190 -16.52 4.26 1.98
CA ALA A 190 -15.58 3.26 1.52
C ALA A 190 -15.89 2.92 0.05
N MET A 191 -14.86 2.70 -0.77
CA MET A 191 -15.07 2.30 -2.16
C MET A 191 -15.83 0.98 -2.26
N GLU A 192 -16.78 0.91 -3.17
CA GLU A 192 -17.58 -0.28 -3.42
C GLU A 192 -16.97 -1.11 -4.55
N ASP A 193 -17.46 -2.33 -4.68
CA ASP A 193 -17.06 -3.21 -5.79
C ASP A 193 -17.59 -2.61 -7.10
N GLY A 194 -16.73 -2.49 -8.11
CA GLY A 194 -17.06 -1.85 -9.38
C GLY A 194 -16.78 -0.33 -9.44
N ASP A 195 -16.32 0.30 -8.36
CA ASP A 195 -15.97 1.73 -8.39
C ASP A 195 -14.75 2.01 -9.29
N VAL A 196 -14.78 3.14 -10.00
CA VAL A 196 -13.65 3.61 -10.82
C VAL A 196 -12.60 4.29 -9.95
N ALA A 197 -11.48 3.63 -9.73
CA ALA A 197 -10.32 4.16 -9.03
C ALA A 197 -9.67 5.33 -9.78
N CYS A 198 -9.42 5.19 -11.07
CA CYS A 198 -8.88 6.25 -11.91
C CYS A 198 -9.18 5.98 -13.40
N ILE A 199 -9.01 6.99 -14.23
CA ILE A 199 -9.12 6.91 -15.68
C ILE A 199 -7.74 7.23 -16.25
N ILE A 200 -7.21 6.34 -17.06
CA ILE A 200 -5.91 6.46 -17.73
C ILE A 200 -6.20 6.79 -19.19
N THR A 201 -5.57 7.83 -19.74
CA THR A 201 -5.83 8.28 -21.11
C THR A 201 -4.52 8.26 -21.90
N PRO A 202 -4.21 7.17 -22.62
CA PRO A 202 -3.04 7.11 -23.49
C PRO A 202 -3.12 8.19 -24.55
N ARG A 203 -1.99 8.83 -24.87
CA ARG A 203 -1.97 9.90 -25.87
C ARG A 203 -2.21 9.37 -27.29
N SER A 204 -1.84 8.11 -27.58
CA SER A 204 -2.03 7.54 -28.92
C SER A 204 -3.51 7.32 -29.26
N THR A 205 -4.31 6.86 -28.31
CA THR A 205 -5.74 6.55 -28.52
C THR A 205 -6.65 7.70 -28.12
N GLY A 206 -6.28 8.46 -27.08
CA GLY A 206 -7.16 9.46 -26.46
C GLY A 206 -8.38 8.86 -25.73
N GLU A 207 -8.50 7.53 -25.71
CA GLU A 207 -9.60 6.83 -25.06
C GLU A 207 -9.32 6.63 -23.57
N GLY A 208 -10.36 6.77 -22.75
CA GLY A 208 -10.26 6.55 -21.31
C GLY A 208 -10.28 5.07 -20.96
N ILE A 209 -9.23 4.60 -20.29
CA ILE A 209 -9.13 3.27 -19.70
C ILE A 209 -9.52 3.38 -18.23
N GLU A 210 -10.67 2.82 -17.88
CA GLU A 210 -11.15 2.79 -16.50
C GLU A 210 -10.43 1.73 -15.68
N LEU A 211 -9.85 2.14 -14.56
CA LEU A 211 -9.29 1.26 -13.55
C LEU A 211 -10.38 1.02 -12.49
N VAL A 212 -10.96 -0.16 -12.48
CA VAL A 212 -12.09 -0.54 -11.63
C VAL A 212 -11.62 -1.36 -10.44
N THR A 213 -12.13 -1.09 -9.23
CA THR A 213 -11.80 -1.87 -8.03
C THR A 213 -12.71 -3.05 -7.80
N SER A 214 -12.15 -4.09 -7.18
CA SER A 214 -12.92 -5.18 -6.59
C SER A 214 -12.33 -5.68 -5.28
N TYR A 215 -13.11 -6.42 -4.49
CA TYR A 215 -12.71 -6.92 -3.16
C TYR A 215 -12.90 -8.44 -3.02
N PRO A 216 -12.21 -9.26 -3.83
CA PRO A 216 -12.39 -10.70 -3.81
C PRO A 216 -11.80 -11.37 -2.57
N LEU A 217 -10.90 -10.68 -1.86
CA LEU A 217 -10.27 -11.18 -0.65
C LEU A 217 -10.96 -10.64 0.59
N ARG A 218 -11.09 -11.52 1.60
CA ARG A 218 -11.52 -11.10 2.93
C ARG A 218 -10.57 -10.03 3.49
N PRO A 219 -11.07 -9.04 4.23
CA PRO A 219 -10.22 -8.07 4.90
C PRO A 219 -9.20 -8.75 5.82
N THR A 220 -7.95 -8.31 5.77
CA THR A 220 -6.92 -8.81 6.69
C THR A 220 -7.06 -8.12 8.03
N VAL A 221 -7.35 -8.89 9.07
CA VAL A 221 -7.46 -8.40 10.44
C VAL A 221 -6.13 -8.57 11.16
N SER A 222 -5.60 -7.48 11.71
CA SER A 222 -4.39 -7.48 12.53
C SER A 222 -4.61 -6.72 13.83
N LYS A 223 -3.62 -6.76 14.74
CA LYS A 223 -3.61 -5.94 15.95
C LYS A 223 -3.66 -4.43 15.67
N PHE A 224 -3.30 -4.00 14.46
CA PHE A 224 -3.27 -2.61 14.05
C PHE A 224 -4.52 -2.14 13.31
N GLY A 225 -5.48 -3.04 13.06
CA GLY A 225 -6.72 -2.72 12.35
C GLY A 225 -7.07 -3.76 11.29
N SER A 226 -8.16 -3.48 10.58
CA SER A 226 -8.58 -4.24 9.40
C SER A 226 -8.11 -3.50 8.15
N SER A 227 -7.53 -4.24 7.21
CA SER A 227 -7.17 -3.74 5.88
C SER A 227 -8.05 -4.39 4.83
N ARG A 228 -8.66 -3.58 3.96
CA ARG A 228 -9.23 -4.10 2.73
C ARG A 228 -8.08 -4.38 1.76
N ASN A 229 -8.26 -5.38 0.91
CA ASN A 229 -7.24 -5.87 -0.01
C ASN A 229 -7.79 -5.73 -1.45
N PRO A 230 -7.97 -4.48 -1.94
CA PRO A 230 -8.59 -4.26 -3.25
C PRO A 230 -7.75 -4.84 -4.38
N TRP A 231 -8.41 -5.40 -5.38
CA TRP A 231 -7.83 -5.65 -6.69
C TRP A 231 -8.26 -4.53 -7.64
N PHE A 232 -7.46 -4.25 -8.67
CA PHE A 232 -7.75 -3.19 -9.63
C PHE A 232 -7.64 -3.76 -11.04
N THR A 233 -8.74 -3.71 -11.79
CA THR A 233 -8.86 -4.31 -13.13
C THR A 233 -9.03 -3.22 -14.16
N PHE A 234 -8.38 -3.36 -15.31
CA PHE A 234 -8.52 -2.45 -16.44
C PHE A 234 -8.27 -3.20 -17.75
N THR A 235 -8.81 -2.68 -18.84
CA THR A 235 -8.65 -3.26 -20.17
C THR A 235 -7.96 -2.25 -21.07
N VAL A 236 -6.82 -2.64 -21.65
CA VAL A 236 -6.07 -1.81 -22.57
C VAL A 236 -6.52 -2.15 -23.99
N PRO A 237 -7.12 -1.19 -24.73
CA PRO A 237 -7.46 -1.39 -26.13
C PRO A 237 -6.16 -1.53 -26.93
N SER A 238 -6.07 -2.58 -27.73
CA SER A 238 -4.93 -2.80 -28.63
C SER A 238 -5.32 -2.44 -30.06
N LEU A 239 -4.44 -1.73 -30.77
CA LEU A 239 -4.68 -1.35 -32.17
C LEU A 239 -4.55 -2.54 -33.14
N LEU A 240 -3.77 -3.56 -32.77
CA LEU A 240 -3.41 -4.69 -33.65
C LEU A 240 -3.82 -6.06 -33.10
N ASP A 241 -3.91 -6.20 -31.78
CA ASP A 241 -4.30 -7.44 -31.11
C ASP A 241 -5.69 -7.31 -30.49
N ASP A 242 -6.18 -8.39 -29.88
CA ASP A 242 -7.31 -8.29 -28.96
C ASP A 242 -6.98 -7.42 -27.73
N ASP A 243 -8.04 -6.85 -27.16
CA ASP A 243 -8.00 -6.13 -25.89
C ASP A 243 -7.36 -6.97 -24.77
N ARG A 244 -6.47 -6.35 -24.00
CA ARG A 244 -5.75 -7.02 -22.90
C ARG A 244 -6.32 -6.58 -21.56
N THR A 245 -6.93 -7.51 -20.83
CA THR A 245 -7.39 -7.25 -19.46
C THR A 245 -6.28 -7.52 -18.46
N LEU A 246 -5.95 -6.51 -17.67
CA LEU A 246 -4.91 -6.53 -16.66
C LEU A 246 -5.53 -6.34 -15.28
N GLN A 247 -4.92 -6.95 -14.27
CA GLN A 247 -5.37 -6.84 -12.90
C GLN A 247 -4.20 -6.73 -11.91
N TRP A 248 -4.20 -5.66 -11.13
CA TRP A 248 -3.36 -5.54 -9.94
C TRP A 248 -3.97 -6.38 -8.82
N GLN A 249 -3.27 -7.42 -8.40
CA GLN A 249 -3.68 -8.30 -7.32
C GLN A 249 -2.75 -8.16 -6.11
N ILE A 250 -3.33 -8.16 -4.91
CA ILE A 250 -2.61 -8.32 -3.64
C ILE A 250 -2.90 -9.71 -3.08
N HIS A 251 -1.87 -10.36 -2.53
CA HIS A 251 -1.95 -11.71 -1.96
C HIS A 251 -1.28 -11.71 -0.57
N PRO A 252 -2.00 -11.30 0.49
CA PRO A 252 -1.40 -11.05 1.80
C PRO A 252 -0.69 -12.26 2.42
N VAL A 253 -1.21 -13.47 2.19
CA VAL A 253 -0.71 -14.71 2.79
C VAL A 253 0.56 -15.16 2.06
N GLU A 254 0.55 -15.09 0.74
CA GLU A 254 1.59 -15.63 -0.13
C GLU A 254 2.72 -14.62 -0.37
N HIS A 255 2.37 -13.36 -0.63
CA HIS A 255 3.29 -12.32 -1.07
C HIS A 255 3.50 -11.21 -0.01
N GLY A 256 2.65 -11.17 1.01
CA GLY A 256 2.64 -10.12 2.03
C GLY A 256 1.77 -8.91 1.64
N LEU A 257 1.49 -8.07 2.63
CA LEU A 257 0.54 -6.94 2.53
C LEU A 257 1.07 -5.71 1.75
N LEU A 258 2.35 -5.71 1.36
CA LEU A 258 3.00 -4.56 0.72
C LEU A 258 3.33 -4.82 -0.75
N ARG A 259 2.87 -5.95 -1.31
CA ARG A 259 3.17 -6.37 -2.68
C ARG A 259 1.90 -6.43 -3.52
N TYR A 260 1.90 -5.68 -4.61
CA TYR A 260 0.92 -5.81 -5.69
C TYR A 260 1.58 -6.46 -6.90
N THR A 261 0.85 -7.37 -7.54
CA THR A 261 1.31 -8.11 -8.71
C THR A 261 0.33 -7.82 -9.84
N LEU A 262 0.81 -7.20 -10.92
CA LEU A 262 0.03 -6.97 -12.12
C LEU A 262 0.03 -8.25 -12.94
N VAL A 263 -1.14 -8.78 -13.24
CA VAL A 263 -1.28 -9.99 -14.04
C VAL A 263 -2.20 -9.73 -15.21
N GLU A 264 -1.83 -10.25 -16.37
CA GLU A 264 -2.72 -10.32 -17.52
C GLU A 264 -3.69 -11.48 -17.33
N LEU A 265 -4.99 -11.18 -17.39
CA LEU A 265 -6.02 -12.20 -17.30
C LEU A 265 -6.07 -12.91 -18.66
N PRO A 266 -6.12 -14.26 -18.68
CA PRO A 266 -6.33 -14.96 -19.94
C PRO A 266 -7.64 -14.45 -20.54
N ARG A 267 -7.61 -14.21 -21.85
CA ARG A 267 -8.81 -13.87 -22.59
C ARG A 267 -9.88 -14.90 -22.22
N ARG A 268 -11.00 -14.45 -21.65
CA ARG A 268 -12.21 -15.27 -21.68
C ARG A 268 -12.45 -15.46 -23.16
N ALA A 269 -12.14 -16.64 -23.68
CA ALA A 269 -12.48 -16.98 -25.05
C ALA A 269 -14.00 -16.73 -25.13
N ALA A 270 -14.37 -15.59 -25.70
CA ALA A 270 -15.74 -15.37 -26.06
C ALA A 270 -16.01 -16.48 -27.07
N VAL A 271 -17.00 -17.31 -26.78
CA VAL A 271 -17.52 -18.44 -27.58
C VAL A 271 -17.17 -19.84 -27.05
N ASP A 272 -18.24 -20.54 -26.66
CA ASP A 272 -18.43 -21.99 -26.50
C ASP A 272 -17.87 -22.72 -25.27
N ASP A 273 -18.17 -22.25 -24.07
CA ASP A 273 -17.74 -22.95 -22.85
C ASP A 273 -18.82 -23.21 -21.79
N ASP A 274 -19.96 -23.70 -22.25
CA ASP A 274 -20.83 -24.56 -21.42
C ASP A 274 -20.23 -25.97 -21.22
N ARG A 275 -18.98 -26.24 -21.68
CA ARG A 275 -18.35 -27.57 -21.69
C ARG A 275 -17.14 -27.76 -20.76
N TRP A 276 -16.59 -26.72 -20.15
CA TRP A 276 -15.39 -26.85 -19.29
C TRP A 276 -15.58 -27.64 -17.99
N TRP A 277 -16.80 -28.06 -17.66
CA TRP A 277 -17.07 -28.97 -16.54
C TRP A 277 -17.27 -30.44 -16.96
N GLU A 278 -17.34 -30.76 -18.26
CA GLU A 278 -17.65 -32.13 -18.72
C GLU A 278 -16.44 -33.05 -18.91
N ASP A 279 -15.22 -32.52 -19.07
CA ASP A 279 -14.08 -33.34 -19.50
C ASP A 279 -13.23 -33.95 -18.36
N SER A 280 -13.73 -33.91 -17.12
CA SER A 280 -13.14 -34.64 -15.98
C SER A 280 -13.79 -35.99 -15.69
N LYS A 281 -14.65 -36.51 -16.58
CA LYS A 281 -15.02 -37.93 -16.53
C LYS A 281 -13.97 -38.73 -17.27
N GLU A 282 -12.86 -38.99 -16.59
CA GLU A 282 -12.03 -40.15 -16.90
C GLU A 282 -12.95 -41.37 -17.03
N VAL A 283 -12.91 -41.96 -18.22
CA VAL A 283 -13.55 -43.24 -18.55
C VAL A 283 -12.80 -44.30 -17.77
N ASP A 284 -13.18 -44.50 -16.52
CA ASP A 284 -12.71 -45.63 -15.74
C ASP A 284 -13.34 -46.90 -16.28
N GLY A 285 -12.45 -47.75 -16.79
CA GLY A 285 -12.73 -49.12 -17.18
C GLY A 285 -13.46 -49.89 -16.09
N TRP A 286 -14.35 -50.75 -16.55
CA TRP A 286 -15.11 -51.69 -15.76
C TRP A 286 -14.23 -52.55 -14.84
N GLY A 287 -14.60 -52.61 -13.56
CA GLY A 287 -14.34 -53.78 -12.72
C GLY A 287 -13.44 -53.53 -11.51
N GLY A 288 -13.98 -52.97 -10.44
CA GLY A 288 -13.27 -52.88 -9.16
C GLY A 288 -14.11 -52.20 -8.09
N GLU A 289 -14.88 -52.99 -7.37
CA GLU A 289 -15.75 -52.58 -6.26
C GLU A 289 -14.93 -51.92 -5.13
N THR A 290 -14.71 -50.61 -5.24
CA THR A 290 -13.90 -49.85 -4.28
C THR A 290 -14.81 -48.98 -3.43
N LYS A 291 -14.76 -49.24 -2.11
CA LYS A 291 -15.43 -48.51 -1.03
C LYS A 291 -15.54 -47.01 -1.32
N ARG A 292 -16.78 -46.56 -1.56
CA ARG A 292 -17.17 -45.15 -1.60
C ARG A 292 -16.93 -44.50 -0.23
N THR A 293 -15.75 -43.93 -0.03
CA THR A 293 -15.52 -42.93 1.01
C THR A 293 -16.27 -41.68 0.58
N ARG A 294 -17.31 -41.32 1.32
CA ARG A 294 -18.04 -40.06 1.19
C ARG A 294 -17.07 -38.91 1.50
N LYS A 295 -16.35 -38.44 0.47
CA LYS A 295 -15.55 -37.23 0.54
C LYS A 295 -16.53 -36.08 0.82
N SER A 296 -16.49 -35.54 2.04
CA SER A 296 -17.40 -34.50 2.47
C SER A 296 -17.27 -33.33 1.51
N ARG A 297 -18.39 -33.00 0.88
CA ARG A 297 -18.60 -31.89 -0.05
C ARG A 297 -18.70 -30.56 0.70
N ASP A 298 -17.87 -30.41 1.74
CA ASP A 298 -17.87 -29.27 2.64
C ASP A 298 -16.68 -28.39 2.27
N SER A 299 -17.00 -27.15 1.91
CA SER A 299 -16.11 -26.08 1.45
C SER A 299 -15.39 -26.36 0.12
N ASP A 300 -16.15 -26.28 -0.98
CA ASP A 300 -15.62 -25.57 -2.16
C ASP A 300 -15.38 -24.12 -1.70
N GLU A 301 -14.27 -23.90 -0.97
CA GLU A 301 -13.76 -22.57 -0.72
C GLU A 301 -13.60 -21.93 -2.09
N GLU A 302 -14.40 -20.89 -2.30
CA GLU A 302 -14.54 -20.08 -3.49
C GLU A 302 -13.17 -19.54 -3.90
N LYS A 303 -12.38 -20.41 -4.53
CA LYS A 303 -11.03 -20.10 -4.93
C LYS A 303 -11.16 -19.04 -6.02
N PRO A 304 -10.58 -17.85 -5.84
CA PRO A 304 -10.76 -16.77 -6.79
C PRO A 304 -10.37 -17.28 -8.19
N PRO A 305 -11.14 -16.94 -9.23
CA PRO A 305 -11.10 -17.59 -10.54
C PRO A 305 -9.73 -17.51 -11.22
N TYR A 306 -8.84 -16.62 -10.75
CA TYR A 306 -7.48 -16.51 -11.24
C TYR A 306 -6.54 -15.86 -10.21
N CYS A 307 -5.43 -16.53 -9.88
CA CYS A 307 -4.55 -16.13 -8.78
C CYS A 307 -3.08 -16.06 -9.19
N ALA A 308 -2.45 -14.88 -9.03
CA ALA A 308 -1.03 -14.64 -9.31
C ALA A 308 -0.07 -15.50 -8.48
N SER A 309 -0.50 -16.00 -7.32
CA SER A 309 0.36 -16.80 -6.44
C SER A 309 0.59 -18.22 -6.95
N GLU A 310 -0.21 -18.68 -7.92
CA GLU A 310 -0.04 -19.98 -8.54
C GLU A 310 1.10 -19.97 -9.54
N ARG A 311 2.07 -20.88 -9.36
CA ARG A 311 3.25 -21.00 -10.24
C ARG A 311 2.91 -21.14 -11.72
N LYS A 312 1.82 -21.83 -12.05
CA LYS A 312 1.37 -21.99 -13.45
C LYS A 312 1.04 -20.64 -14.12
N ASN A 313 0.69 -19.61 -13.35
CA ASN A 313 0.31 -18.29 -13.84
C ASN A 313 1.49 -17.30 -13.85
N GLU A 314 2.71 -17.74 -13.50
CA GLU A 314 3.87 -16.86 -13.42
C GLU A 314 4.18 -16.16 -14.75
N HIS A 315 3.90 -16.83 -15.87
CA HIS A 315 4.08 -16.32 -17.24
C HIS A 315 3.12 -15.17 -17.61
N LEU A 316 2.08 -14.94 -16.81
CA LEU A 316 1.10 -13.87 -17.01
C LEU A 316 1.38 -12.62 -16.16
N ILE A 317 2.32 -12.68 -15.20
CA ILE A 317 2.73 -11.54 -14.36
C ILE A 317 3.46 -10.46 -15.16
N ARG A 318 2.84 -9.32 -15.42
CA ARG A 318 3.41 -8.19 -16.18
C ARG A 318 4.28 -7.24 -15.35
N ALA A 319 3.97 -7.09 -14.07
CA ALA A 319 4.74 -6.23 -13.18
C ALA A 319 4.59 -6.65 -11.71
N ILE A 320 5.53 -6.27 -10.87
CA ILE A 320 5.43 -6.39 -9.41
C ILE A 320 5.80 -5.05 -8.78
N TYR A 321 4.88 -4.48 -8.00
CA TYR A 321 5.17 -3.36 -7.13
C TYR A 321 5.38 -3.85 -5.70
N HIS A 322 6.46 -3.38 -5.06
CA HIS A 322 6.71 -3.58 -3.64
C HIS A 322 6.89 -2.24 -2.93
N ASN A 323 6.03 -1.96 -1.95
CA ASN A 323 6.11 -0.78 -1.12
C ASN A 323 7.16 -0.96 -0.01
N VAL A 324 7.95 0.09 0.17
CA VAL A 324 9.03 0.21 1.13
C VAL A 324 8.47 0.93 2.33
N GLY A 325 8.26 0.19 3.40
CA GLY A 325 7.71 0.75 4.62
C GLY A 325 7.66 -0.28 5.73
N LEU A 326 7.66 0.22 6.96
CA LEU A 326 7.45 -0.57 8.17
C LEU A 326 5.96 -0.88 8.43
N GLY A 327 5.09 -0.53 7.47
CA GLY A 327 3.65 -0.68 7.57
C GLY A 327 3.16 -2.11 7.40
N PHE A 328 1.94 -2.33 7.86
CA PHE A 328 1.18 -3.55 7.62
C PHE A 328 0.20 -3.40 6.45
N CYS A 329 0.13 -2.24 5.80
CA CYS A 329 -0.78 -1.97 4.67
C CYS A 329 -0.21 -0.84 3.80
N LEU A 330 -0.69 -0.74 2.56
CA LEU A 330 -0.48 0.41 1.67
C LEU A 330 -1.29 1.66 2.05
N SER A 331 -2.17 1.58 3.05
CA SER A 331 -2.97 2.71 3.57
C SER A 331 -2.15 3.75 4.36
N GLN A 332 -0.86 3.87 4.05
CA GLN A 332 0.04 4.83 4.67
C GLN A 332 -0.16 6.22 4.04
N PRO A 333 0.14 7.32 4.75
CA PRO A 333 0.01 8.67 4.19
C PRO A 333 0.98 8.95 3.04
N PHE A 334 2.00 8.10 2.86
CA PHE A 334 2.94 8.17 1.75
C PHE A 334 3.17 6.78 1.17
N SER A 335 3.65 6.73 -0.06
CA SER A 335 4.11 5.51 -0.72
C SER A 335 5.52 5.71 -1.22
N GLU A 336 6.34 4.67 -1.12
CA GLU A 336 7.70 4.61 -1.63
C GLU A 336 7.92 3.17 -2.07
N GLY A 337 8.55 2.90 -3.20
CA GLY A 337 8.66 1.50 -3.62
C GLY A 337 9.51 1.23 -4.83
N ALA A 338 9.56 -0.06 -5.17
CA ALA A 338 10.14 -0.57 -6.40
C ALA A 338 9.05 -1.18 -7.27
N LEU A 339 9.05 -0.79 -8.54
CA LEU A 339 8.24 -1.39 -9.59
C LEU A 339 9.16 -2.20 -10.51
N LEU A 340 8.99 -3.52 -10.50
CA LEU A 340 9.66 -4.45 -11.38
C LEU A 340 8.78 -4.69 -12.61
N LEU A 341 9.37 -4.55 -13.79
CA LEU A 341 8.69 -4.61 -15.07
C LEU A 341 9.25 -5.74 -15.93
N GLN A 342 8.40 -6.28 -16.80
CA GLN A 342 8.87 -7.17 -17.85
C GLN A 342 9.83 -6.48 -18.81
N ASN A 343 10.65 -7.30 -19.46
CA ASN A 343 11.40 -6.92 -20.65
C ASN A 343 10.49 -6.48 -21.79
N ASP A 344 11.06 -5.62 -22.66
CA ASP A 344 10.56 -5.32 -24.00
C ASP A 344 9.10 -4.85 -24.04
N LEU A 345 8.64 -4.22 -22.95
CA LEU A 345 7.34 -3.57 -22.93
C LEU A 345 7.35 -2.38 -23.88
N ASP A 346 6.26 -2.25 -24.64
CA ASP A 346 6.00 -1.06 -25.42
C ASP A 346 6.07 0.19 -24.51
N PRO A 347 6.73 1.28 -24.94
CA PRO A 347 6.87 2.52 -24.17
C PRO A 347 5.57 3.06 -23.57
N GLU A 348 4.48 3.02 -24.35
CA GLU A 348 3.18 3.52 -23.94
C GLU A 348 2.51 2.54 -22.98
N PHE A 349 2.59 1.24 -23.27
CA PHE A 349 2.11 0.22 -22.35
C PHE A 349 2.82 0.26 -20.99
N GLU A 350 4.14 0.48 -20.96
CA GLU A 350 4.90 0.70 -19.72
C GLU A 350 4.38 1.95 -18.98
N ALA A 351 4.11 3.04 -19.69
CA ALA A 351 3.55 4.26 -19.11
C ALA A 351 2.13 4.04 -18.54
N ILE A 352 1.29 3.22 -19.19
CA ILE A 352 -0.02 2.79 -18.66
C ILE A 352 0.14 2.00 -17.36
N ILE A 353 1.11 1.09 -17.29
CA ILE A 353 1.41 0.34 -16.04
C ILE A 353 1.81 1.31 -14.92
N VAL A 354 2.70 2.26 -15.20
CA VAL A 354 3.11 3.29 -14.23
C VAL A 354 1.93 4.15 -13.79
N ALA A 355 1.10 4.62 -14.72
CA ALA A 355 -0.08 5.44 -14.42
C ALA A 355 -1.12 4.66 -13.58
N SER A 356 -1.40 3.40 -13.93
CA SER A 356 -2.32 2.54 -13.19
C SER A 356 -1.83 2.28 -11.76
N LEU A 357 -0.53 2.07 -11.56
CA LEU A 357 0.06 1.93 -10.24
C LEU A 357 -0.11 3.21 -9.41
N LEU A 358 0.13 4.39 -10.00
CA LEU A 358 -0.03 5.67 -9.29
C LEU A 358 -1.49 5.91 -8.89
N GLY A 359 -2.44 5.60 -9.79
CA GLY A 359 -3.87 5.64 -9.49
C GLY A 359 -4.25 4.70 -8.35
N LEU A 360 -3.75 3.45 -8.38
CA LEU A 360 -3.92 2.46 -7.32
C LEU A 360 -3.38 2.96 -5.99
N LEU A 361 -2.14 3.44 -5.95
CA LEU A 361 -1.50 3.92 -4.72
C LEU A 361 -2.27 5.12 -4.16
N TRP A 362 -2.73 6.03 -5.02
CA TRP A 362 -3.55 7.16 -4.59
C TRP A 362 -4.84 6.70 -3.91
N ARG A 363 -5.48 5.63 -4.41
CA ARG A 363 -6.67 5.06 -3.78
C ARG A 363 -6.38 4.32 -2.50
N ALA A 364 -5.38 3.44 -2.50
CA ALA A 364 -5.00 2.65 -1.34
C ALA A 364 -4.66 3.53 -0.12
N ARG A 365 -4.03 4.69 -0.31
CA ARG A 365 -3.72 5.64 0.78
C ARG A 365 -4.97 6.26 1.44
N GLY A 366 -6.10 6.32 0.74
CA GLY A 366 -7.33 6.92 1.22
C GLY A 366 -8.26 5.99 1.97
N GLU A 367 -8.01 4.68 1.87
CA GLU A 367 -8.72 3.69 2.66
C GLU A 367 -8.12 3.70 4.08
N GLU A 368 -8.45 4.72 4.87
CA GLU A 368 -8.01 4.78 6.25
C GLU A 368 -8.50 3.52 6.99
N SER A 369 -7.56 2.83 7.65
CA SER A 369 -7.92 1.77 8.58
C SER A 369 -8.72 2.42 9.70
N LYS A 370 -10.06 2.27 9.69
CA LYS A 370 -10.92 2.76 10.76
C LYS A 370 -10.30 2.27 12.07
N PRO A 371 -9.79 3.16 12.94
CA PRO A 371 -9.17 2.74 14.18
C PRO A 371 -10.23 1.89 14.88
N ARG A 372 -9.84 0.69 15.32
CA ARG A 372 -10.74 -0.20 16.04
C ARG A 372 -11.29 0.66 17.18
N LYS A 373 -12.55 1.10 17.06
CA LYS A 373 -13.24 1.80 18.15
C LYS A 373 -13.22 0.76 19.24
N ASN A 374 -12.27 0.91 20.17
CA ASN A 374 -12.24 0.11 21.37
C ASN A 374 -13.59 0.42 21.99
N SER A 375 -14.52 -0.52 21.81
CA SER A 375 -15.77 -0.58 22.53
C SER A 375 -15.34 -0.70 23.99
N ARG A 376 -15.07 0.47 24.57
CA ARG A 376 -14.98 0.67 25.99
C ARG A 376 -16.25 0.03 26.50
N SER A 377 -16.08 -1.10 27.16
CA SER A 377 -17.13 -1.80 27.88
C SER A 377 -17.99 -0.76 28.58
N GLU A 378 -19.16 -0.48 28.02
CA GLU A 378 -20.21 0.25 28.72
C GLU A 378 -20.49 -0.55 29.99
N GLY A 379 -20.15 0.05 31.12
CA GLY A 379 -20.76 -0.19 32.42
C GLY A 379 -20.92 -1.64 32.86
N SER A 380 -19.83 -2.32 33.23
CA SER A 380 -19.92 -3.14 34.45
C SER A 380 -19.84 -2.18 35.64
N THR A 381 -21.00 -1.69 36.08
CA THR A 381 -21.12 -1.03 37.38
C THR A 381 -20.65 -2.00 38.47
N PRO A 382 -19.71 -1.63 39.36
CA PRO A 382 -19.40 -2.46 40.52
C PRO A 382 -20.62 -2.46 41.43
N ALA A 383 -21.27 -3.63 41.57
CA ALA A 383 -22.31 -3.85 42.55
C ALA A 383 -21.75 -3.54 43.95
N ARG A 384 -22.15 -2.38 44.46
CA ARG A 384 -21.96 -1.90 45.82
C ARG A 384 -22.61 -2.89 46.79
N LYS A 385 -21.82 -3.81 47.38
CA LYS A 385 -22.21 -4.52 48.61
C LYS A 385 -22.28 -3.49 49.74
N LYS A 386 -23.49 -3.19 50.22
CA LYS A 386 -23.74 -2.42 51.43
C LYS A 386 -24.70 -3.21 52.32
N SER A 387 -24.17 -3.92 53.31
CA SER A 387 -24.90 -4.36 54.50
C SER A 387 -23.95 -4.99 55.52
N VAL A 388 -23.43 -4.20 56.46
CA VAL A 388 -23.16 -4.66 57.84
C VAL A 388 -23.47 -3.52 58.82
N SER A 389 -24.33 -3.91 59.75
CA SER A 389 -24.79 -3.37 61.03
C SER A 389 -24.24 -2.07 61.59
N ALA A 390 -25.19 -1.26 62.07
CA ALA A 390 -25.04 -0.27 63.12
C ALA A 390 -24.35 -0.85 64.37
N GLY A 391 -23.45 -0.05 64.94
CA GLY A 391 -22.91 -0.25 66.27
C GLY A 391 -23.61 0.65 67.30
N SER A 392 -23.59 0.21 68.55
CA SER A 392 -23.67 1.07 69.73
C SER A 392 -23.15 0.28 70.94
N ASN A 393 -22.00 0.68 71.49
CA ASN A 393 -21.94 0.98 72.92
C ASN A 393 -20.63 1.70 73.30
N GLU A 394 -20.85 2.71 74.13
CA GLU A 394 -19.92 3.64 74.77
C GLU A 394 -19.05 2.94 75.83
N LYS A 395 -17.85 3.49 76.10
CA LYS A 395 -17.59 4.25 77.34
C LYS A 395 -16.13 4.75 77.43
N GLU A 396 -16.05 6.07 77.64
CA GLU A 396 -15.20 6.85 78.54
C GLU A 396 -13.78 6.41 78.92
N GLY A 397 -12.87 7.39 78.89
CA GLY A 397 -11.63 7.38 79.67
C GLY A 397 -10.77 8.61 79.40
N TRP A 398 -10.85 9.60 80.28
CA TRP A 398 -10.10 10.86 80.27
C TRP A 398 -8.58 10.69 80.19
N SER A 399 -7.88 11.64 79.57
CA SER A 399 -7.08 12.67 80.28
C SER A 399 -5.94 13.23 79.42
N SER A 400 -5.71 14.52 79.65
CA SER A 400 -4.74 15.45 79.08
C SER A 400 -3.29 14.96 79.12
N THR A 401 -2.42 15.52 78.27
CA THR A 401 -1.30 16.44 78.68
C THR A 401 -0.44 16.77 77.46
N GLU A 402 0.03 18.01 77.45
CA GLU A 402 0.93 18.68 76.51
C GLU A 402 2.26 17.94 76.25
N SER A 403 2.82 18.11 75.04
CA SER A 403 4.18 18.66 74.81
C SER A 403 4.74 18.30 73.42
N SER A 404 5.33 19.31 72.79
CA SER A 404 6.20 19.27 71.60
C SER A 404 7.63 18.88 72.02
N PRO A 405 8.70 18.83 71.18
CA PRO A 405 8.86 18.66 69.72
C PRO A 405 9.94 17.59 69.31
N ASN A 406 10.08 17.39 67.99
CA ASN A 406 11.34 17.14 67.25
C ASN A 406 12.11 15.79 67.29
N LYS A 407 12.47 15.37 66.05
CA LYS A 407 13.75 14.80 65.58
C LYS A 407 14.07 13.29 65.72
N LYS A 408 14.39 12.75 64.52
CA LYS A 408 15.44 11.75 64.15
C LYS A 408 15.09 10.26 64.08
N GLY A 409 15.66 9.64 63.04
CA GLY A 409 15.95 8.20 62.92
C GLY A 409 15.13 7.51 61.83
N LEU A 410 15.65 6.67 60.94
CA LEU A 410 16.85 5.85 61.03
C LEU A 410 17.31 5.40 59.63
N PHE A 411 18.62 5.45 59.41
CA PHE A 411 19.37 4.65 58.44
C PHE A 411 19.39 3.16 58.85
N GLY A 412 19.57 2.27 57.88
CA GLY A 412 20.07 0.89 58.08
C GLY A 412 19.68 -0.01 56.91
N LYS A 413 20.45 -0.09 55.81
CA LYS A 413 21.59 -1.02 55.60
C LYS A 413 21.40 -2.38 56.29
N ILE A 414 21.42 -3.47 55.53
CA ILE A 414 22.37 -4.58 55.68
C ILE A 414 22.28 -5.53 54.48
N LEU A 415 23.46 -5.76 53.89
CA LEU A 415 23.83 -6.75 52.90
C LEU A 415 24.39 -8.00 53.62
N ARG A 416 24.36 -9.14 52.90
CA ARG A 416 25.07 -10.43 53.09
C ARG A 416 24.34 -11.54 53.84
N ARG A 417 24.14 -12.66 53.14
CA ARG A 417 25.00 -13.87 53.07
C ARG A 417 24.38 -14.78 51.99
N ILE A 418 25.08 -15.13 50.91
CA ILE A 418 26.06 -16.23 50.76
C ILE A 418 25.59 -17.53 51.43
N SER A 419 25.08 -18.44 50.60
CA SER A 419 25.63 -19.78 50.39
C SER A 419 25.38 -20.18 48.94
#